data_AF-A0A1Y2K080-F1
#
_entry.id   AF-A0A1Y2K080-F1
#
_cell.length_a   1.000
_cell.length_b   1.000
_cell.length_c   1.000
_cell.angle_alpha   90.00
_cell.angle_beta   90.00
_cell.angle_gamma   90.00
#
_symmetry.space_group_name_H-M   'P 1'
#
loop_
_entity.id
_entity.type
_entity.pdbx_description
1 polymer ?
#
loop_
_entity_poly.entity_id
_entity_poly.type
_entity_poly.pdbx_seq_one_letter_code
_entity_poly.pdbx_strand_id
1 'polypeptide(L)'
;MILKRPSKHETLDLVEMRRQIIALRTRHSDNARVTYLLNRLLIKTAYLTEAESAAQAKRLWDAFTETMADVEKIITKGDQTPSSKANK
;
A
#
# COMPACT_ATOMS: atom_id res chain seq x y z
N MET A 1 -3.85 -9.65 -2.46
CA MET A 1 -3.08 -9.44 -3.72
C MET A 1 -1.79 -10.22 -3.60
N ILE A 2 -1.46 -11.10 -4.56
CA ILE A 2 -0.17 -11.80 -4.55
C ILE A 2 0.83 -10.93 -5.31
N LEU A 3 1.67 -10.19 -4.57
CA LEU A 3 2.75 -9.40 -5.16
C LEU A 3 3.98 -10.29 -5.38
N LYS A 4 4.36 -10.46 -6.65
CA LYS A 4 5.63 -11.11 -7.00
C LYS A 4 6.78 -10.16 -6.67
N ARG A 5 7.71 -10.61 -5.83
CA ARG A 5 8.96 -9.89 -5.59
C ARG A 5 9.70 -9.73 -6.92
N PRO A 6 10.20 -8.53 -7.27
CA PRO A 6 11.01 -8.35 -8.46
C PRO A 6 12.25 -9.28 -8.40
N SER A 7 12.47 -10.03 -9.47
CA SER A 7 13.68 -10.84 -9.68
C SER A 7 14.92 -9.94 -9.75
N LYS A 8 16.13 -10.49 -9.57
CA LYS A 8 17.41 -9.74 -9.69
C LYS A 8 17.58 -9.04 -11.05
N HIS A 9 16.78 -9.41 -12.05
CA HIS A 9 16.80 -8.85 -13.41
C HIS A 9 15.51 -8.08 -13.78
N GLU A 10 14.50 -8.06 -12.91
CA GLU A 10 13.30 -7.23 -13.09
C GLU A 10 13.50 -5.94 -12.30
N THR A 11 13.63 -4.83 -13.02
CA THR A 11 13.54 -3.50 -12.42
C THR A 11 12.20 -3.38 -11.70
N LEU A 12 12.22 -2.91 -10.45
CA LEU A 12 11.00 -2.67 -9.68
C LEU A 12 10.06 -1.73 -10.47
N ASP A 13 8.86 -2.19 -10.80
CA ASP A 13 7.88 -1.38 -11.53
C ASP A 13 7.21 -0.36 -10.59
N LEU A 14 7.86 0.80 -10.48
CA LEU A 14 7.38 1.93 -9.67
C LEU A 14 6.05 2.50 -10.20
N VAL A 15 5.78 2.38 -11.50
CA VAL A 15 4.54 2.86 -12.11
C VAL A 15 3.37 2.01 -11.62
N GLU A 16 3.52 0.69 -11.66
CA GLU A 16 2.50 -0.24 -11.20
C GLU A 16 2.30 -0.14 -9.67
N MET A 17 3.37 0.04 -8.89
CA MET A 17 3.23 0.32 -7.45
C MET A 17 2.40 1.58 -7.18
N ARG A 18 2.68 2.68 -7.88
CA ARG A 18 1.91 3.93 -7.75
C ARG A 18 0.45 3.71 -8.15
N ARG A 19 0.20 2.98 -9.23
CA ARG A 19 -1.15 2.65 -9.69
C ARG A 19 -1.94 1.92 -8.62
N GLN A 20 -1.34 0.93 -7.96
CA GLN A 20 -1.98 0.19 -6.87
C GLN A 20 -2.25 1.07 -5.65
N ILE A 21 -1.30 1.95 -5.27
CA ILE A 21 -1.50 2.87 -4.14
C ILE A 21 -2.66 3.83 -4.43
N ILE A 22 -2.73 4.40 -5.64
CA ILE A 22 -3.81 5.30 -6.05
C ILE A 22 -5.15 4.56 -6.03
N ALA A 23 -5.22 3.36 -6.60
CA ALA A 23 -6.45 2.57 -6.63
C ALA A 23 -6.97 2.27 -5.22
N LEU A 24 -6.07 1.87 -4.30
CA LEU A 24 -6.44 1.56 -2.92
C LEU A 24 -6.85 2.81 -2.14
N ARG A 25 -6.19 3.95 -2.37
CA ARG A 25 -6.56 5.25 -1.79
C ARG A 25 -7.94 5.68 -2.25
N THR A 26 -8.26 5.53 -3.52
CA THR A 26 -9.59 5.86 -4.06
C THR A 26 -10.67 4.99 -3.41
N ARG A 27 -10.40 3.68 -3.27
CA ARG A 27 -11.33 2.72 -2.66
C ARG A 27 -11.62 3.00 -1.18
N HIS A 28 -10.63 3.48 -0.43
CA HIS A 28 -10.73 3.74 1.01
C HIS A 28 -10.57 5.22 1.35
N SER A 29 -11.10 6.08 0.47
CA SER A 29 -10.93 7.54 0.56
C SER A 29 -11.59 8.16 1.79
N ASP A 30 -12.60 7.49 2.34
CA ASP A 30 -13.28 7.80 3.59
C ASP A 30 -12.49 7.37 4.84
N ASN A 31 -11.59 6.39 4.70
CA ASN A 31 -10.75 5.92 5.79
C ASN A 31 -9.48 6.79 5.89
N ALA A 32 -9.55 7.82 6.73
CA ALA A 32 -8.45 8.76 6.95
C ALA A 32 -7.12 8.09 7.32
N ARG A 33 -7.16 6.99 8.09
CA ARG A 33 -5.96 6.26 8.52
C ARG A 33 -5.31 5.51 7.36
N VAL A 34 -6.11 4.85 6.52
CA VAL A 34 -5.63 4.20 5.28
C VAL A 34 -5.09 5.25 4.32
N THR A 35 -5.82 6.34 4.11
CA THR A 35 -5.40 7.43 3.23
C THR A 35 -4.08 8.07 3.67
N TYR A 36 -3.86 8.26 4.97
CA TYR A 36 -2.59 8.76 5.51
C TYR A 36 -1.40 7.84 5.17
N LEU A 37 -1.54 6.53 5.41
CA LEU A 37 -0.49 5.56 5.12
C LEU A 37 -0.14 5.51 3.64
N LEU A 38 -1.15 5.51 2.77
CA LEU A 38 -0.97 5.47 1.32
C LEU A 38 -0.35 6.76 0.78
N ASN A 39 -0.75 7.93 1.29
CA ASN A 39 -0.15 9.21 0.91
C ASN A 39 1.34 9.28 1.30
N ARG A 40 1.69 8.78 2.49
CA ARG A 40 3.11 8.73 2.94
C ARG A 40 3.96 7.87 2.01
N LEU A 41 3.43 6.76 1.50
CA LEU A 41 4.13 5.90 0.54
C LEU A 41 4.21 6.54 -0.86
N LEU A 42 3.14 7.21 -1.30
CA LEU A 42 3.14 7.97 -2.55
C LEU A 42 4.24 9.04 -2.56
N ILE A 43 4.37 9.85 -1.49
CA ILE A 43 5.41 10.88 -1.42
C ILE A 43 6.82 10.27 -1.53
N LYS A 44 7.06 9.12 -0.89
CA LYS A 44 8.35 8.42 -0.95
C LYS A 44 8.67 7.89 -2.35
N THR A 45 7.65 7.58 -3.14
CA THR A 45 7.82 7.09 -4.51
C THR A 45 7.72 8.19 -5.54
N ALA A 46 7.14 9.36 -5.24
CA ALA A 46 6.79 10.42 -6.21
C ALA A 46 7.99 10.96 -7.00
N TYR A 47 9.16 11.02 -6.39
CA TYR A 47 10.37 11.54 -7.01
C TYR A 47 11.23 10.49 -7.71
N LEU A 48 10.82 9.22 -7.69
CA LEU A 48 11.59 8.10 -8.25
C LEU A 48 10.99 7.65 -9.58
N THR A 49 11.63 7.97 -10.70
CA THR A 49 11.25 7.40 -12.01
C THR A 49 11.67 5.94 -12.11
N GLU A 50 12.83 5.61 -11.56
CA GLU A 50 13.38 4.26 -11.45
C GLU A 50 14.10 4.10 -10.11
N ALA A 51 14.36 2.86 -9.70
CA ALA A 51 15.23 2.60 -8.55
C ALA A 51 16.70 2.64 -9.02
N GLU A 52 17.48 3.58 -8.50
CA GLU A 52 18.90 3.80 -8.84
C GLU A 52 19.81 2.62 -8.43
N SER A 53 19.34 1.75 -7.53
CA SER A 53 20.07 0.55 -7.12
C SER A 53 19.14 -0.56 -6.64
N ALA A 54 19.65 -1.80 -6.68
CA ALA A 54 18.96 -2.96 -6.10
C ALA A 54 18.67 -2.78 -4.60
N ALA A 55 19.53 -2.06 -3.86
CA ALA A 55 19.32 -1.75 -2.45
C ALA A 55 18.14 -0.78 -2.26
N GLN A 56 18.01 0.23 -3.11
CA GLN A 56 16.88 1.16 -3.09
C GLN A 56 15.58 0.44 -3.50
N ALA A 57 15.62 -0.38 -4.55
CA ALA A 57 14.48 -1.20 -4.97
C ALA A 57 13.98 -2.09 -3.84
N LYS A 58 14.89 -2.76 -3.13
CA LYS A 58 14.54 -3.59 -1.96
C LYS A 58 13.89 -2.76 -0.84
N ARG A 59 14.45 -1.59 -0.50
CA ARG A 59 13.88 -0.72 0.54
C ARG A 59 12.48 -0.23 0.18
N LEU A 60 12.24 0.11 -1.08
CA LEU A 60 10.93 0.53 -1.57
C LEU A 60 9.93 -0.62 -1.53
N TRP A 61 10.36 -1.81 -1.94
CA TRP A 61 9.55 -3.02 -1.85
C TRP A 61 9.15 -3.38 -0.42
N ASP A 62 10.12 -3.34 0.50
CA ASP A 62 9.89 -3.65 1.91
C ASP A 62 8.91 -2.63 2.52
N ALA A 63 9.11 -1.33 2.26
CA ALA A 63 8.20 -0.27 2.72
C ALA A 63 6.79 -0.40 2.14
N PHE A 64 6.68 -0.80 0.87
CA PHE A 64 5.39 -1.04 0.23
C PHE A 64 4.68 -2.24 0.87
N THR A 65 5.38 -3.36 1.04
CA THR A 65 4.81 -4.58 1.62
C THR A 65 4.34 -4.35 3.06
N GLU A 66 5.13 -3.65 3.86
CA GLU A 66 4.77 -3.25 5.22
C GLU A 66 3.52 -2.36 5.24
N THR A 67 3.47 -1.36 4.37
CA THR A 67 2.31 -0.45 4.26
C THR A 67 1.04 -1.22 3.84
N MET A 68 1.13 -2.14 2.89
CA MET A 68 -0.01 -2.96 2.46
C MET A 68 -0.52 -3.84 3.61
N ALA A 69 0.39 -4.47 4.37
CA ALA A 69 0.01 -5.28 5.52
C ALA A 69 -0.69 -4.45 6.62
N ASP A 70 -0.25 -3.22 6.85
CA ASP A 70 -0.90 -2.33 7.82
C ASP A 70 -2.27 -1.83 7.33
N VAL A 71 -2.40 -1.52 6.05
CA VAL A 71 -3.70 -1.20 5.44
C VAL A 71 -4.67 -2.37 5.55
N GLU A 72 -4.22 -3.59 5.26
CA GLU A 72 -5.03 -4.82 5.40
C GLU A 72 -5.48 -5.03 6.86
N LYS A 73 -4.59 -4.82 7.84
CA LYS A 73 -4.96 -4.87 9.26
C LYS A 73 -6.02 -3.82 9.62
N ILE A 74 -5.92 -2.60 9.09
CA ILE A 74 -6.89 -1.54 9.37
C ILE A 74 -8.24 -1.86 8.74
N ILE A 75 -8.26 -2.32 7.50
CA ILE A 75 -9.51 -2.70 6.80
C ILE A 75 -10.17 -3.86 7.54
N THR A 76 -9.42 -4.92 7.83
CA THR A 76 -9.95 -6.12 8.52
C THR A 76 -10.44 -5.82 9.92
N LYS A 77 -9.79 -4.90 10.66
CA LYS A 77 -10.24 -4.47 11.99
C LYS A 77 -11.37 -3.45 11.94
N GLY A 78 -11.44 -2.61 10.90
CA GLY A 78 -12.50 -1.63 10.68
C GLY A 78 -13.83 -2.29 10.30
N ASP A 79 -13.80 -3.40 9.56
CA ASP A 79 -14.97 -4.25 9.27
C ASP A 79 -15.46 -5.05 10.51
N GLN A 80 -14.68 -5.10 11.59
CA GLN A 80 -15.06 -5.74 12.86
C GLN A 80 -15.72 -4.79 13.87
N THR A 81 -16.29 -3.66 13.43
CA THR A 81 -17.28 -2.99 14.29
C THR A 81 -18.55 -3.85 14.37
N PRO A 82 -19.05 -4.18 15.58
CA PRO A 82 -20.13 -5.14 15.74
C PRO A 82 -21.44 -4.58 15.19
N SER A 83 -21.84 -5.06 14.00
CA SER A 83 -23.24 -5.06 13.60
C SER A 83 -24.00 -6.15 14.36
N SER A 84 -24.02 -6.09 15.69
CA SER A 84 -25.07 -6.73 16.47
C SER A 84 -26.11 -5.66 16.75
N LYS A 85 -27.06 -5.60 15.82
CA LYS A 85 -28.30 -4.85 15.93
C LYS A 85 -28.88 -5.02 17.33
N ALA A 86 -29.08 -3.88 17.99
CA ALA A 86 -30.18 -3.74 18.92
C ALA A 86 -31.45 -4.20 18.21
N ASN A 87 -32.13 -5.20 18.76
CA ASN A 87 -33.55 -5.38 18.50
C ASN A 87 -34.20 -6.03 19.73
N LYS A 88 -34.83 -5.13 20.50
CA LYS A 88 -36.12 -5.25 21.21
C LYS A 88 -36.53 -6.59 21.80
#